data_AF-A0A8C9FXL0-F1
#
_entry.id   AF-A0A8C9FXL0-F1
#
_cell.length_a   1.000
_cell.length_b   1.000
_cell.length_c   1.000
_cell.angle_alpha   90.00
_cell.angle_beta   90.00
_cell.angle_gamma   90.00
#
_symmetry.space_group_name_H-M   'P 1'
#
loop_
_entity.id
_entity.type
_entity.pdbx_description
1 polymer ?
#
loop_
_entity_poly.entity_id
_entity_poly.type
_entity_poly.pdbx_seq_one_letter_code
_entity_poly.pdbx_strand_id
1 'polypeptide(L)'
;MASVILESIFLKRSQQKKKTSPLNFKKRLFLLTESKLSYYEYDFERGRRGSKKGSVDIEKITCVETVVPENNPPPERQVPVSVPAAVPCAVAGRRWM
;
A
#
# COMPACT_ATOMS: atom_id res chain seq x y z
N MET A 1 13.80 -20.23 1.21
CA MET A 1 13.62 -18.90 0.60
C MET A 1 12.15 -18.78 0.25
N ALA A 2 11.42 -17.81 0.81
CA ALA A 2 10.03 -17.61 0.41
C ALA A 2 10.00 -16.95 -0.98
N SER A 3 9.29 -17.56 -1.92
CA SER A 3 9.09 -17.00 -3.25
C SER A 3 8.32 -15.68 -3.15
N VAL A 4 8.72 -14.68 -3.93
CA VAL A 4 7.96 -13.45 -4.06
C VAL A 4 6.87 -13.71 -5.07
N ILE A 5 5.61 -13.66 -4.63
CA ILE A 5 4.45 -13.93 -5.48
C ILE A 5 4.18 -12.71 -6.36
N LEU A 6 4.14 -11.53 -5.74
CA LEU A 6 3.89 -10.26 -6.42
C LEU A 6 4.86 -9.19 -5.92
N GLU A 7 5.39 -8.43 -6.86
CA GLU A 7 6.16 -7.22 -6.61
C GLU A 7 5.58 -6.09 -7.47
N SER A 8 5.21 -4.98 -6.84
CA SER A 8 4.63 -3.83 -7.55
C SER A 8 4.82 -2.53 -6.79
N ILE A 9 4.91 -1.43 -7.53
CA ILE A 9 4.98 -0.08 -6.95
C ILE A 9 3.56 0.44 -6.79
N PHE A 10 3.15 0.68 -5.54
CA PHE A 10 1.84 1.24 -5.22
C PHE A 10 1.95 2.54 -4.43
N LEU A 11 0.89 3.34 -4.49
CA LEU A 11 0.76 4.57 -3.73
C LEU A 11 0.12 4.26 -2.37
N LYS A 12 0.92 4.30 -1.31
CA LYS A 12 0.46 3.99 0.05
C LYS A 12 -0.03 5.26 0.74
N ARG A 13 -1.28 5.25 1.22
CA ARG A 13 -1.81 6.29 2.09
C ARG A 13 -1.23 6.17 3.50
N SER A 14 -0.79 7.28 4.08
CA SER A 14 -0.31 7.33 5.46
C SER A 14 -1.48 7.10 6.43
N GLN A 15 -1.22 6.39 7.53
CA GLN A 15 -2.22 6.24 8.58
C GLN A 15 -2.53 7.61 9.20
N GLN A 16 -3.79 8.04 9.13
CA GLN A 16 -4.20 9.33 9.66
C GLN A 16 -4.34 9.25 11.18
N LYS A 17 -3.40 9.88 11.92
CA LYS A 17 -3.42 9.88 13.40
C LYS A 17 -4.40 10.90 13.98
N LYS A 18 -4.69 11.99 13.27
CA LYS A 18 -5.64 13.04 13.68
C LYS A 18 -6.58 13.37 12.53
N LYS A 19 -7.88 13.57 12.82
CA LYS A 19 -8.92 13.83 11.80
C LYS A 19 -8.64 15.02 10.88
N THR A 20 -7.92 16.04 11.38
CA THR A 20 -7.58 17.26 10.62
C THR A 20 -6.21 17.20 9.94
N SER A 21 -5.44 16.13 10.13
CA SER A 21 -4.11 16.03 9.52
C SER A 21 -4.20 15.76 8.03
N PRO A 22 -3.33 16.37 7.21
CA PRO A 22 -3.34 16.18 5.76
C PRO A 22 -3.17 14.70 5.38
N LEU A 23 -3.97 14.25 4.40
CA LEU A 23 -3.79 12.94 3.79
C LEU A 23 -2.50 12.93 2.97
N ASN A 24 -1.51 12.13 3.40
CA ASN A 24 -0.25 12.00 2.70
C ASN A 24 -0.19 10.65 1.97
N PHE A 25 0.20 10.68 0.70
CA PHE A 25 0.35 9.51 -0.14
C PHE A 25 1.81 9.39 -0.57
N LYS A 26 2.40 8.20 -0.44
CA LYS A 26 3.80 7.96 -0.80
C LYS A 26 3.93 6.73 -1.68
N LYS A 27 4.69 6.82 -2.76
CA LYS A 27 5.03 5.67 -3.61
C LYS A 27 5.94 4.73 -2.83
N ARG A 28 5.62 3.43 -2.83
CA ARG A 28 6.33 2.38 -2.11
C ARG A 28 6.33 1.10 -2.94
N LEU A 29 7.43 0.36 -2.85
CA LEU A 29 7.55 -0.97 -3.46
C LEU A 29 6.95 -2.00 -2.49
N PHE A 30 5.93 -2.73 -2.92
CA PHE A 30 5.31 -3.79 -2.16
C PHE A 30 5.78 -5.15 -2.65
N LEU A 31 6.10 -6.03 -1.71
CA LEU A 31 6.44 -7.42 -1.96
C LEU A 31 5.48 -8.30 -1.16
N LEU A 32 4.71 -9.10 -1.89
CA LEU A 32 3.83 -10.12 -1.34
C LEU A 32 4.55 -11.47 -1.39
N THR A 33 4.64 -12.09 -0.22
CA THR A 33 5.08 -13.49 -0.05
C THR A 33 3.96 -14.25 0.64
N GLU A 34 4.02 -15.58 0.64
CA GLU A 34 2.99 -16.43 1.27
C GLU A 34 2.78 -16.14 2.76
N SER A 35 3.82 -15.68 3.46
CA SER A 35 3.77 -15.42 4.92
C SER A 35 3.62 -13.95 5.28
N LYS A 36 4.07 -13.03 4.43
CA LYS A 36 4.07 -11.59 4.74
C LYS A 36 3.91 -10.71 3.51
N LEU A 37 3.24 -9.58 3.72
CA LEU A 37 3.24 -8.42 2.84
C LEU A 37 4.20 -7.37 3.39
N SER A 38 5.33 -7.15 2.72
CA SER A 38 6.34 -6.16 3.12
C SER A 38 6.37 -4.98 2.17
N TYR A 39 6.67 -3.78 2.66
CA TYR A 39 6.82 -2.61 1.80
C TYR A 39 8.10 -1.82 2.11
N TYR A 40 8.70 -1.32 1.04
CA TYR A 40 10.03 -0.71 1.01
C TYR A 40 9.96 0.69 0.40
N GLU A 41 10.95 1.52 0.73
CA GLU A 41 11.25 2.68 -0.10
C GLU A 41 11.75 2.22 -1.47
N TYR A 42 11.31 2.92 -2.52
CA TYR A 42 11.82 2.69 -3.87
C TYR A 42 12.79 3.82 -4.18
N ASP A 43 14.06 3.47 -4.41
CA ASP A 43 15.10 4.42 -4.77
C ASP A 43 15.12 4.54 -6.29
N PHE A 44 14.55 5.64 -6.81
CA PHE A 44 14.48 5.90 -8.25
C PHE A 44 15.87 6.19 -8.84
N GLU A 45 16.80 6.72 -8.05
CA GLU A 45 18.16 7.06 -8.51
C GLU A 45 19.00 5.80 -8.72
N ARG A 46 18.81 4.80 -7.85
CA ARG A 46 19.57 3.54 -7.90
C ARG A 46 18.81 2.37 -8.54
N GLY A 47 17.53 2.55 -8.88
CA GLY A 47 16.66 1.51 -9.42
C GLY A 47 16.53 0.28 -8.52
N ARG A 48 16.68 0.45 -7.20
CA ARG A 48 16.76 -0.66 -6.23
C ARG A 48 15.80 -0.46 -5.06
N ARG A 49 15.47 -1.58 -4.41
CA ARG A 49 14.74 -1.57 -3.13
C ARG A 49 15.58 -0.85 -2.07
N GLY A 50 15.01 0.18 -1.48
CA GLY A 50 15.57 0.91 -0.35
C GLY A 50 15.22 0.24 0.98
N SER A 51 15.18 1.04 2.04
CA SER A 51 14.91 0.54 3.40
C SER A 51 13.48 0.00 3.55
N LYS A 52 13.33 -1.08 4.32
CA LYS A 52 12.03 -1.63 4.71
C LYS A 52 11.30 -0.62 5.60
N LYS A 53 10.08 -0.23 5.22
CA LYS A 53 9.25 0.71 5.99
C LYS A 53 8.19 0.03 6.85
N GLY A 54 7.85 -1.21 6.53
CA GLY A 54 6.98 -2.03 7.37
C GLY A 54 6.67 -3.39 6.76
N SER A 55 5.98 -4.20 7.52
CA SER A 55 5.45 -5.49 7.08
C SER A 55 4.18 -5.83 7.84
N VAL A 56 3.31 -6.58 7.17
CA VAL A 56 2.09 -7.16 7.71
C VAL A 56 2.16 -8.65 7.46
N ASP A 57 1.95 -9.45 8.49
CA ASP A 57 1.89 -10.91 8.35
C ASP A 57 0.55 -11.30 7.73
N ILE A 58 0.54 -12.26 6.81
CA ILE A 58 -0.68 -12.64 6.08
C ILE A 58 -1.75 -13.18 7.03
N GLU A 59 -1.36 -13.89 8.08
CA GLU A 59 -2.25 -14.39 9.14
C GLU A 59 -3.06 -13.28 9.84
N LYS A 60 -2.54 -12.05 9.85
CA LYS A 60 -3.23 -10.91 10.48
C LYS A 60 -4.25 -10.25 9.57
N ILE A 61 -4.17 -10.48 8.25
CA ILE A 61 -5.04 -9.85 7.25
C ILE A 61 -6.40 -10.54 7.31
N THR A 62 -7.44 -9.81 7.71
CA THR A 62 -8.80 -10.36 7.82
C THR A 62 -9.65 -10.09 6.57
N CYS A 63 -9.35 -9.03 5.80
CA CYS A 63 -10.08 -8.70 4.59
C CYS A 63 -9.19 -7.98 3.57
N VAL A 64 -9.50 -8.19 2.29
CA VAL A 64 -8.89 -7.53 1.13
C VAL A 64 -10.00 -7.15 0.18
N GLU A 65 -10.17 -5.86 -0.08
CA GLU A 65 -11.31 -5.37 -0.86
C GLU A 65 -10.93 -4.09 -1.63
N THR A 66 -11.61 -3.87 -2.75
CA THR A 66 -11.51 -2.63 -3.51
C THR A 66 -12.22 -1.51 -2.77
N VAL A 67 -11.53 -0.39 -2.56
CA VAL A 67 -12.12 0.79 -1.92
C VAL A 67 -12.75 1.70 -2.99
N VAL A 68 -13.94 2.22 -2.72
CA VAL A 68 -14.61 3.20 -3.59
C VAL A 68 -13.67 4.39 -3.82
N PRO A 69 -13.38 4.75 -5.09
CA PRO A 69 -12.51 5.87 -5.39
C PRO A 69 -13.12 7.17 -4.86
N GLU A 70 -12.26 8.11 -4.48
CA GLU A 70 -12.71 9.44 -4.03
C GLU A 70 -13.42 10.16 -5.18
N ASN A 71 -14.50 10.91 -4.92
CA ASN A 71 -15.32 11.57 -5.95
C ASN A 71 -14.56 12.67 -6.73
N ASN A 72 -13.41 13.14 -6.23
CA ASN A 72 -12.61 14.17 -6.90
C ASN A 72 -11.13 14.08 -6.49
N PRO A 73 -10.37 13.07 -6.97
CA PRO A 73 -8.97 12.99 -6.66
C PRO A 73 -8.23 14.11 -7.41
N PRO A 74 -7.20 14.74 -6.78
CA PRO A 74 -6.33 15.68 -7.47
C PRO A 74 -5.78 15.05 -8.76
N PRO A 75 -5.52 15.84 -9.84
CA PRO A 75 -5.11 15.32 -11.15
C PRO A 75 -3.92 14.35 -11.08
N GLU A 76 -3.00 14.59 -10.15
CA GLU A 76 -1.79 13.79 -9.90
C GLU A 76 -2.07 12.37 -9.36
N ARG A 77 -3.31 12.09 -8.93
CA ARG A 77 -3.77 10.79 -8.39
C ARG A 77 -4.82 10.12 -9.28
N GLN A 78 -5.12 10.69 -10.43
CA GLN A 78 -5.97 10.03 -11.43
C GLN A 78 -5.17 8.89 -12.07
N VAL A 79 -5.33 7.69 -11.53
CA VAL A 79 -4.90 6.46 -12.21
C VAL A 79 -5.89 6.19 -13.35
N PRO A 80 -5.44 5.76 -14.54
CA PRO A 80 -6.35 5.30 -15.58
C PRO A 80 -7.18 4.14 -15.02
N VAL A 81 -8.50 4.22 -15.22
CA VAL A 81 -9.58 3.41 -14.60
C VAL A 81 -9.48 1.89 -14.83
N SER A 82 -8.43 1.39 -15.46
CA SER A 82 -8.32 0.01 -15.95
C SER A 82 -7.54 -0.98 -15.06
N VAL A 83 -7.15 -0.63 -13.83
CA VAL A 83 -6.40 -1.57 -12.96
C VAL A 83 -7.16 -1.83 -11.64
N PRO A 84 -7.52 -3.09 -11.31
CA PRO A 84 -8.21 -3.41 -10.07
C PRO A 84 -7.30 -3.10 -8.87
N ALA A 85 -7.71 -2.10 -8.08
CA ALA A 85 -7.02 -1.67 -6.87
C ALA A 85 -7.19 -2.73 -5.75
N ALA A 86 -6.36 -3.77 -5.76
CA ALA A 86 -6.26 -4.71 -4.65
C ALA A 86 -5.52 -4.04 -3.48
N VAL A 87 -6.24 -3.65 -2.43
CA VAL A 87 -5.66 -3.17 -1.17
C VAL A 87 -6.16 -4.04 -0.02
N PRO A 88 -5.28 -4.64 0.81
CA PRO A 88 -5.71 -5.42 1.96
C PRO A 88 -6.27 -4.49 3.03
N CYS A 89 -7.58 -4.60 3.30
CA CYS A 89 -8.30 -3.81 4.28
C CYS A 89 -8.74 -4.70 5.44
N ALA A 90 -7.98 -4.65 6.54
CA ALA A 90 -8.38 -4.86 7.93
C ALA A 90 -7.41 -5.81 8.65
N VAL A 91 -6.67 -5.24 9.60
CA VAL A 91 -6.17 -5.96 10.77
C VAL A 91 -6.68 -5.15 11.95
N ALA A 92 -7.60 -5.75 12.72
CA ALA A 92 -8.03 -5.35 14.07
C ALA A 92 -7.95 -3.85 14.41
N GLY A 93 -9.07 -3.12 14.26
CA GLY A 93 -9.33 -1.86 14.94
C GLY A 93 -8.51 -0.62 14.51
N ARG A 94 -7.59 -0.75 13.57
CA ARG A 94 -6.91 0.40 12.94
C ARG A 94 -7.19 0.40 11.46
N ARG A 95 -8.15 1.24 11.08
CA ARG A 95 -8.43 1.59 9.69
C ARG A 95 -7.13 2.09 9.07
N TRP A 96 -6.54 1.31 8.16
CA TRP A 96 -5.41 1.74 7.34
C TRP A 96 -5.97 2.64 6.22
N MET A 97 -6.57 3.75 6.64
CA MET A 97 -6.99 4.83 5.77
C MET A 97 -6.30 6.11 6.25
#